data_AF-A0A7K2MKB0-F1
#
_entry.id   AF-A0A7K2MKB0-F1
#
_cell.length_a   1.000
_cell.length_b   1.000
_cell.length_c   1.000
_cell.angle_alpha   90.00
_cell.angle_beta   90.00
_cell.angle_gamma   90.00
#
_symmetry.space_group_name_H-M   'P 1'
#
loop_
_entity.id
_entity.type
_entity.pdbx_description
1 polymer ?
#
loop_
_entity_poly.entity_id
_entity_poly.type
_entity_poly.pdbx_seq_one_letter_code
_entity_poly.pdbx_strand_id
1 'polypeptide(L)'
;ATPVAADGTRHVSYEGAARIDGVPGTAAPVEIGFLDTAGSVAGSLLPTGRARDTVEVPGVGAVDVTLIDNGQPLVIVEAARLGATGYESPADVDADEALKARVEALRLVCGEAMGLGDVSGRNYPKMTLVAPPRHGGTLTTRSLIPRVCHQSIGVLAAVTAATACVIEGTVARDVAAGVSGTEPTVSVEHPSGEFSVTLGLHPDDPQRVTRSALLRTARLLMAGDLLVPPSVWDPTPTRQEKHA
;
A
#
# COMPACT_ATOMS: atom_id res chain seq x y z
N ALA A 1 8.38 20.67 1.38
CA ALA A 1 9.81 20.49 1.07
C ALA A 1 10.68 21.21 2.09
N THR A 2 11.97 20.86 2.19
CA THR A 2 12.97 21.60 2.97
C THR A 2 14.09 22.14 2.07
N PRO A 3 13.80 23.13 1.19
CA PRO A 3 14.80 23.73 0.32
C PRO A 3 15.93 24.38 1.13
N VAL A 4 17.11 24.47 0.51
CA VAL A 4 18.29 25.12 1.07
C VAL A 4 18.30 26.58 0.58
N ALA A 5 18.32 27.54 1.50
CA ALA A 5 18.46 28.96 1.21
C ALA A 5 19.91 29.30 0.81
N ALA A 6 20.13 30.52 0.32
CA ALA A 6 21.45 30.98 -0.15
C ALA A 6 22.53 30.97 0.94
N ASP A 7 22.15 31.05 2.21
CA ASP A 7 23.03 30.98 3.38
C ASP A 7 23.26 29.54 3.88
N GLY A 8 22.76 28.53 3.18
CA GLY A 8 22.88 27.12 3.55
C GLY A 8 21.84 26.64 4.57
N THR A 9 20.96 27.51 5.09
CA THR A 9 19.90 27.11 6.02
C THR A 9 18.77 26.39 5.29
N ARG A 10 18.15 25.41 5.96
CA ARG A 10 16.92 24.77 5.46
C ARG A 10 15.71 25.41 6.10
N HIS A 11 14.68 25.67 5.31
CA HIS A 11 13.39 26.16 5.79
C HIS A 11 12.26 25.29 5.27
N VAL A 12 11.11 25.32 5.94
CA VAL A 12 9.90 24.64 5.46
C VAL A 12 9.27 25.47 4.36
N SER A 13 9.03 24.85 3.20
CA SER A 13 8.17 25.40 2.15
C SER A 13 6.95 24.51 1.96
N TYR A 14 5.77 25.15 1.91
CA TYR A 14 4.49 24.53 1.59
C TYR A 14 4.07 24.76 0.13
N GLU A 15 4.67 25.73 -0.55
CA GLU A 15 4.32 26.08 -1.94
C GLU A 15 5.08 25.20 -2.95
N GLY A 16 4.36 24.78 -3.99
CA GLY A 16 4.93 23.99 -5.08
C GLY A 16 3.86 23.49 -6.03
N ALA A 17 4.29 22.88 -7.13
CA ALA A 17 3.42 22.38 -8.19
C ALA A 17 3.03 20.89 -8.03
N ALA A 18 3.50 20.21 -6.98
CA ALA A 18 3.20 18.79 -6.79
C ALA A 18 1.71 18.62 -6.43
N ARG A 19 1.06 17.66 -7.09
CA ARG A 19 -0.32 17.26 -6.88
C ARG A 19 -0.35 15.78 -6.48
N ILE A 20 -1.17 15.43 -5.50
CA ILE A 20 -1.45 14.03 -5.12
C ILE A 20 -2.97 13.84 -5.08
N ASP A 21 -3.46 12.70 -5.57
CA ASP A 21 -4.90 12.44 -5.56
C ASP A 21 -5.44 12.29 -4.14
N GLY A 22 -6.66 12.82 -3.93
CA GLY A 22 -7.29 12.93 -2.60
C GLY A 22 -6.94 14.20 -1.81
N VAL A 23 -5.99 15.03 -2.28
CA VAL A 23 -5.66 16.33 -1.64
C VAL A 23 -5.93 17.49 -2.59
N PRO A 24 -6.78 18.48 -2.24
CA PRO A 24 -7.06 19.63 -3.10
C PRO A 24 -5.84 20.55 -3.32
N GLY A 25 -5.64 21.00 -4.56
CA GLY A 25 -4.62 21.97 -4.94
C GLY A 25 -3.24 21.38 -5.21
N THR A 26 -2.20 22.20 -5.04
CA THR A 26 -0.79 21.81 -5.18
C THR A 26 0.01 22.27 -3.97
N ALA A 27 1.15 21.63 -3.72
CA ALA A 27 2.06 21.97 -2.62
C ALA A 27 3.50 21.57 -2.92
N ALA A 28 4.42 21.93 -2.03
CA ALA A 28 5.82 21.56 -2.11
C ALA A 28 5.99 20.03 -2.03
N PRO A 29 6.80 19.41 -2.91
CA PRO A 29 7.03 17.97 -2.88
C PRO A 29 7.79 17.55 -1.62
N VAL A 30 7.47 16.37 -1.12
CA VAL A 30 8.18 15.65 -0.07
C VAL A 30 8.33 14.23 -0.56
N GLU A 31 9.54 13.85 -0.94
CA GLU A 31 9.83 12.46 -1.31
C GLU A 31 10.06 11.65 -0.04
N ILE A 32 9.32 10.55 0.11
CA ILE A 32 9.47 9.62 1.23
C ILE A 32 9.98 8.29 0.66
N GLY A 33 11.22 7.94 1.01
CA GLY A 33 11.82 6.66 0.68
C GLY A 33 11.60 5.63 1.78
N PHE A 34 11.08 4.47 1.42
CA PHE A 34 11.06 3.25 2.21
C PHE A 34 12.24 2.40 1.77
N LEU A 35 13.10 2.08 2.74
CA LEU A 35 14.27 1.22 2.57
C LEU A 35 14.05 -0.02 3.43
N ASP A 36 14.49 -1.17 2.93
CA ASP A 36 14.53 -2.44 3.69
C ASP A 36 13.19 -2.86 4.32
N THR A 37 12.07 -2.61 3.62
CA THR A 37 10.72 -2.97 4.08
C THR A 37 10.30 -4.40 3.73
N ALA A 38 11.11 -5.13 2.97
CA ALA A 38 10.83 -6.50 2.57
C ALA A 38 10.65 -7.43 3.79
N GLY A 39 9.57 -8.19 3.82
CA GLY A 39 9.30 -9.19 4.87
C GLY A 39 9.02 -8.61 6.26
N SER A 40 8.56 -7.37 6.33
CA SER A 40 8.31 -6.64 7.58
C SER A 40 7.45 -7.38 8.62
N VAL A 41 6.54 -8.24 8.16
CA VAL A 41 5.59 -9.02 8.98
C VAL A 41 5.61 -10.50 8.60
N ALA A 42 5.72 -10.84 7.31
CA ALA A 42 5.69 -12.21 6.79
C ALA A 42 7.08 -12.81 6.55
N GLY A 43 8.13 -12.22 7.11
CA GLY A 43 9.48 -12.79 7.19
C GLY A 43 10.35 -12.64 5.95
N SER A 44 9.78 -12.52 4.75
CA SER A 44 10.50 -12.23 3.51
C SER A 44 9.61 -11.50 2.50
N LEU A 45 10.21 -10.98 1.41
CA LEU A 45 9.46 -10.30 0.35
C LEU A 45 8.37 -11.20 -0.24
N LEU A 46 8.72 -12.46 -0.54
CA LEU A 46 7.81 -13.49 -1.04
C LEU A 46 7.81 -14.62 0.00
N PRO A 47 6.87 -14.64 0.98
CA PRO A 47 6.91 -15.56 2.12
C PRO A 47 6.93 -17.04 1.74
N THR A 48 6.31 -17.41 0.62
CA THR A 48 6.31 -18.79 0.08
C THR A 48 7.54 -19.13 -0.74
N GLY A 49 8.41 -18.15 -1.01
CA GLY A 49 9.53 -18.24 -1.95
C GLY A 49 9.12 -18.22 -3.42
N ARG A 50 7.84 -17.99 -3.75
CA ARG A 50 7.32 -17.99 -5.12
C ARG A 50 6.72 -16.65 -5.50
N ALA A 51 6.91 -16.24 -6.75
CA ALA A 51 6.23 -15.06 -7.30
C ALA A 51 4.70 -15.30 -7.48
N ARG A 52 4.32 -16.58 -7.66
CA ARG A 52 2.95 -17.03 -7.81
C ARG A 52 2.75 -18.36 -7.10
N ASP A 53 1.65 -18.44 -6.36
CA ASP A 53 1.12 -19.66 -5.75
C ASP A 53 -0.27 -19.93 -6.32
N THR A 54 -0.66 -21.20 -6.41
CA THR A 54 -2.05 -21.62 -6.67
C THR A 54 -2.61 -22.20 -5.38
N VAL A 55 -3.71 -21.65 -4.89
CA VAL A 55 -4.36 -22.09 -3.64
C VAL A 55 -5.79 -22.57 -3.89
N GLU A 56 -6.20 -23.61 -3.17
CA GLU A 56 -7.58 -24.09 -3.20
C GLU A 56 -8.46 -23.26 -2.26
N VAL A 57 -9.44 -22.56 -2.82
CA VAL A 57 -10.33 -21.66 -2.08
C VAL A 57 -11.73 -22.26 -1.98
N PRO A 58 -12.27 -22.46 -0.76
CA PRO A 58 -13.63 -22.95 -0.58
C PRO A 58 -14.67 -22.10 -1.31
N GLY A 59 -15.50 -22.74 -2.14
CA GLY A 59 -16.55 -22.06 -2.92
C GLY A 59 -16.07 -21.31 -4.16
N VAL A 60 -14.77 -21.37 -4.49
CA VAL A 60 -14.20 -20.76 -5.71
C VAL A 60 -13.41 -21.80 -6.53
N GLY A 61 -12.59 -22.63 -5.87
CA GLY A 61 -11.67 -23.57 -6.49
C GLY A 61 -10.22 -23.06 -6.50
N ALA A 62 -9.42 -23.57 -7.42
CA ALA A 62 -8.02 -23.16 -7.58
C ALA A 62 -7.91 -21.69 -8.02
N VAL A 63 -7.14 -20.89 -7.27
CA VAL A 63 -6.90 -19.47 -7.54
C VAL A 63 -5.41 -19.18 -7.51
N ASP A 64 -4.91 -18.54 -8.56
CA ASP A 64 -3.55 -18.01 -8.60
C ASP A 64 -3.46 -16.69 -7.82
N VAL A 65 -2.46 -16.60 -6.96
CA VAL A 65 -2.18 -15.43 -6.12
C VAL A 65 -0.70 -15.11 -6.07
N THR A 66 -0.38 -13.85 -5.79
CA THR A 66 0.95 -13.45 -5.33
C THR A 66 0.86 -13.10 -3.85
N LEU A 67 1.68 -13.78 -3.05
CA LEU A 67 1.81 -13.57 -1.61
C LEU A 67 3.09 -12.76 -1.38
N ILE A 68 2.95 -11.51 -0.96
CA ILE A 68 4.06 -10.56 -0.95
C ILE A 68 3.99 -9.61 0.26
N ASP A 69 5.14 -9.23 0.80
CA ASP A 69 5.26 -8.28 1.90
C ASP A 69 6.42 -7.31 1.66
N ASN A 70 6.10 -6.08 1.24
CA ASN A 70 7.05 -4.97 1.19
C ASN A 70 6.57 -3.83 2.11
N GLY A 71 6.60 -4.10 3.41
CA GLY A 71 6.12 -3.23 4.49
C GLY A 71 4.70 -3.56 4.95
N GLN A 72 3.95 -4.32 4.15
CA GLN A 72 2.62 -4.80 4.50
C GLN A 72 2.32 -6.10 3.73
N PRO A 73 1.96 -7.19 4.42
CA PRO A 73 1.52 -8.43 3.77
C PRO A 73 0.27 -8.20 2.93
N LEU A 74 0.37 -8.52 1.64
CA LEU A 74 -0.73 -8.53 0.70
C LEU A 74 -0.94 -9.92 0.10
N VAL A 75 -2.21 -10.24 -0.13
CA VAL A 75 -2.63 -11.24 -1.10
C VAL A 75 -3.08 -10.49 -2.34
N ILE A 76 -2.35 -10.65 -3.44
CA ILE A 76 -2.70 -10.06 -4.73
C ILE A 76 -3.36 -11.13 -5.59
N VAL A 77 -4.54 -10.81 -6.12
CA VAL A 77 -5.36 -11.73 -6.92
C VAL A 77 -6.04 -10.98 -8.06
N GLU A 78 -6.15 -11.60 -9.23
CA GLU A 78 -6.91 -11.02 -10.34
C GLU A 78 -8.41 -10.96 -9.97
N ALA A 79 -9.04 -9.79 -10.08
CA ALA A 79 -10.41 -9.56 -9.63
C ALA A 79 -11.41 -10.56 -10.24
N ALA A 80 -11.22 -10.90 -11.51
CA ALA A 80 -12.07 -11.82 -12.26
C ALA A 80 -12.11 -13.24 -11.65
N ARG A 81 -11.03 -13.67 -10.97
CA ARG A 81 -10.98 -14.97 -10.29
C ARG A 81 -11.92 -15.05 -9.09
N LEU A 82 -12.30 -13.91 -8.53
CA LEU A 82 -13.28 -13.81 -7.45
C LEU A 82 -14.64 -13.30 -7.93
N GLY A 83 -14.88 -13.29 -9.24
CA GLY A 83 -16.13 -12.83 -9.84
C GLY A 83 -16.35 -11.32 -9.77
N ALA A 84 -15.30 -10.53 -9.51
CA ALA A 84 -15.32 -9.08 -9.59
C ALA A 84 -14.70 -8.61 -10.92
N THR A 85 -15.01 -7.40 -11.32
CA THR A 85 -14.39 -6.74 -12.48
C THR A 85 -13.09 -6.02 -12.11
N GLY A 86 -12.94 -5.62 -10.84
CA GLY A 86 -11.84 -4.79 -10.34
C GLY A 86 -12.10 -3.29 -10.46
N TYR A 87 -13.27 -2.90 -10.98
CA TYR A 87 -13.64 -1.52 -11.28
C TYR A 87 -14.86 -1.01 -10.51
N GLU A 88 -15.40 -1.83 -9.60
CA GLU A 88 -16.51 -1.52 -8.70
C GLU A 88 -16.24 -0.25 -7.89
N SER A 89 -17.26 0.49 -7.44
CA SER A 89 -17.04 1.49 -6.40
C SER A 89 -16.77 0.80 -5.05
N PRO A 90 -16.15 1.48 -4.07
CA PRO A 90 -16.01 0.92 -2.72
C PRO A 90 -17.36 0.52 -2.12
N ALA A 91 -18.42 1.30 -2.36
CA ALA A 91 -19.76 1.00 -1.89
C ALA A 91 -20.33 -0.27 -2.52
N ASP A 92 -20.06 -0.52 -3.81
CA ASP A 92 -20.50 -1.74 -4.49
C ASP A 92 -19.77 -2.97 -3.93
N VAL A 93 -18.45 -2.87 -3.69
CA VAL A 93 -17.66 -3.96 -3.05
C VAL A 93 -18.16 -4.22 -1.63
N ASP A 94 -18.44 -3.16 -0.86
CA ASP A 94 -18.92 -3.27 0.51
C ASP A 94 -20.34 -3.84 0.59
N ALA A 95 -21.17 -3.64 -0.43
CA ALA A 95 -22.52 -4.18 -0.52
C ALA A 95 -22.57 -5.64 -1.03
N ASP A 96 -21.55 -6.10 -1.76
CA ASP A 96 -21.49 -7.47 -2.29
C ASP A 96 -20.98 -8.47 -1.22
N GLU A 97 -21.92 -8.97 -0.42
CA GLU A 97 -21.63 -10.01 0.58
C GLU A 97 -21.03 -11.30 -0.01
N ALA A 98 -21.39 -11.65 -1.25
CA ALA A 98 -20.88 -12.86 -1.89
C ALA A 98 -19.41 -12.69 -2.29
N LEU A 99 -19.03 -11.54 -2.84
CA LEU A 99 -17.64 -11.18 -3.12
C LEU A 99 -16.83 -11.13 -1.82
N LYS A 100 -17.31 -10.44 -0.79
CA LYS A 100 -16.62 -10.37 0.51
C LYS A 100 -16.39 -11.74 1.12
N ALA A 101 -17.37 -12.65 1.02
CA ALA A 101 -17.22 -14.03 1.49
C ALA A 101 -16.10 -14.78 0.75
N ARG A 102 -16.03 -14.66 -0.58
CA ARG A 102 -14.94 -15.27 -1.39
C ARG A 102 -13.57 -14.66 -1.06
N VAL A 103 -13.51 -13.35 -0.89
CA VAL A 103 -12.29 -12.63 -0.50
C VAL A 103 -11.80 -13.08 0.88
N GLU A 104 -12.69 -13.20 1.87
CA GLU A 104 -12.32 -13.68 3.21
C GLU A 104 -11.88 -15.15 3.19
N ALA A 105 -12.58 -16.01 2.44
CA ALA A 105 -12.19 -17.41 2.29
C ALA A 105 -10.77 -17.54 1.73
N LEU A 106 -10.44 -16.77 0.68
CA LEU A 106 -9.09 -16.71 0.12
C LEU A 106 -8.09 -16.17 1.17
N ARG A 107 -8.44 -15.10 1.88
CA ARG A 107 -7.55 -14.48 2.89
C ARG A 107 -7.11 -15.46 3.97
N LEU A 108 -8.03 -16.29 4.46
CA LEU A 108 -7.74 -17.28 5.50
C LEU A 108 -6.76 -18.35 5.00
N VAL A 109 -6.97 -18.88 3.79
CA VAL A 109 -6.07 -19.86 3.16
C VAL A 109 -4.67 -19.27 2.94
N CYS A 110 -4.62 -18.04 2.43
CA CYS A 110 -3.36 -17.35 2.18
C CYS A 110 -2.62 -16.96 3.47
N GLY A 111 -3.34 -16.63 4.55
CA GLY A 111 -2.74 -16.34 5.86
C GLY A 111 -1.87 -17.48 6.37
N GLU A 112 -2.37 -18.72 6.25
CA GLU A 112 -1.60 -19.92 6.58
C GLU A 112 -0.43 -20.13 5.62
N ALA A 113 -0.64 -19.99 4.31
CA ALA A 113 0.42 -20.14 3.30
C ALA A 113 1.58 -19.13 3.49
N MET A 114 1.26 -17.92 3.97
CA MET A 114 2.24 -16.88 4.29
C MET A 114 2.97 -17.11 5.63
N GLY A 115 2.63 -18.16 6.39
CA GLY A 115 3.18 -18.40 7.72
C GLY A 115 2.67 -17.45 8.80
N LEU A 116 1.54 -16.78 8.55
CA LEU A 116 0.94 -15.83 9.50
C LEU A 116 0.04 -16.52 10.54
N GLY A 117 -0.33 -17.77 10.30
CA GLY A 117 -1.29 -18.55 11.10
C GLY A 117 -2.73 -18.07 10.90
N ASP A 118 -3.58 -18.26 11.92
CA ASP A 118 -4.96 -17.77 11.88
C ASP A 118 -5.01 -16.23 11.85
N VAL A 119 -5.52 -15.71 10.73
CA VAL A 119 -5.68 -14.28 10.46
C VAL A 119 -7.11 -13.78 10.60
N SER A 120 -8.06 -14.61 11.05
CA SER A 120 -9.48 -14.27 11.20
C SER A 120 -9.70 -12.97 11.99
N GLY A 121 -8.99 -12.79 13.10
CA GLY A 121 -9.02 -11.59 13.95
C GLY A 121 -8.01 -10.49 13.60
N ARG A 122 -7.19 -10.68 12.56
CA ARG A 122 -6.09 -9.77 12.22
C ARG A 122 -6.46 -8.78 11.13
N ASN A 123 -5.81 -7.62 11.12
CA ASN A 123 -5.94 -6.60 10.08
C ASN A 123 -4.99 -6.83 8.87
N TYR A 124 -4.26 -7.95 8.86
CA TYR A 124 -3.39 -8.42 7.78
C TYR A 124 -3.54 -9.95 7.58
N PRO A 125 -3.17 -10.50 6.41
CA PRO A 125 -2.79 -9.77 5.20
C PRO A 125 -3.97 -8.98 4.64
N LYS A 126 -3.69 -7.90 3.92
CA LYS A 126 -4.73 -7.17 3.19
C LYS A 126 -4.98 -7.84 1.85
N MET A 127 -6.21 -7.74 1.37
CA MET A 127 -6.60 -8.29 0.08
C MET A 127 -6.52 -7.19 -0.96
N THR A 128 -5.86 -7.46 -2.07
CA THR A 128 -5.71 -6.51 -3.19
C THR A 128 -6.13 -7.20 -4.47
N LEU A 129 -7.35 -6.90 -4.92
CA LEU A 129 -7.87 -7.36 -6.19
C LEU A 129 -7.30 -6.45 -7.28
N VAL A 130 -6.72 -7.04 -8.32
CA VAL A 130 -6.10 -6.31 -9.43
C VAL A 130 -6.82 -6.55 -10.75
N ALA A 131 -6.84 -5.52 -11.59
CA ALA A 131 -7.34 -5.57 -12.96
C ALA A 131 -6.51 -4.61 -13.84
N PRO A 132 -6.58 -4.72 -15.18
CA PRO A 132 -5.86 -3.80 -16.05
C PRO A 132 -6.20 -2.32 -15.74
N PRO A 133 -5.28 -1.37 -15.99
CA PRO A 133 -5.55 0.05 -15.76
C PRO A 133 -6.64 0.58 -16.71
N ARG A 134 -7.41 1.57 -16.28
CA ARG A 134 -8.42 2.26 -17.11
C ARG A 134 -8.15 3.75 -17.29
N HIS A 135 -7.27 4.34 -16.47
CA HIS A 135 -7.03 5.76 -16.40
C HIS A 135 -5.58 6.12 -16.73
N GLY A 136 -4.90 5.26 -17.48
CA GLY A 136 -3.52 5.48 -17.96
C GLY A 136 -2.44 5.15 -16.93
N GLY A 137 -2.81 4.57 -15.79
CA GLY A 137 -1.86 4.03 -14.82
C GLY A 137 -1.28 2.68 -15.24
N THR A 138 -0.65 2.02 -14.29
CA THR A 138 0.00 0.71 -14.48
C THR A 138 -0.96 -0.44 -14.20
N LEU A 139 -1.76 -0.35 -13.14
CA LEU A 139 -2.79 -1.35 -12.80
C LEU A 139 -3.91 -0.70 -11.99
N THR A 140 -5.08 -1.31 -11.99
CA THR A 140 -6.19 -0.96 -11.09
C THR A 140 -6.22 -1.86 -9.88
N THR A 141 -6.51 -1.28 -8.71
CA THR A 141 -6.62 -2.00 -7.45
C THR A 141 -7.97 -1.77 -6.75
N ARG A 142 -8.44 -2.82 -6.06
CA ARG A 142 -9.40 -2.72 -4.95
C ARG A 142 -8.77 -3.36 -3.72
N SER A 143 -8.37 -2.53 -2.77
CA SER A 143 -7.71 -2.96 -1.54
C SER A 143 -8.71 -3.02 -0.39
N LEU A 144 -8.82 -4.16 0.30
CA LEU A 144 -9.72 -4.34 1.44
C LEU A 144 -8.93 -4.39 2.76
N ILE A 145 -9.49 -3.75 3.79
CA ILE A 145 -8.96 -3.75 5.17
C ILE A 145 -9.94 -4.43 6.12
N PRO A 146 -9.63 -5.67 6.51
CA PRO A 146 -9.67 -6.79 5.57
C PRO A 146 -11.07 -7.00 4.96
N ARG A 147 -12.12 -6.38 5.51
CA ARG A 147 -13.54 -6.59 5.14
C ARG A 147 -14.20 -5.39 4.49
N VAL A 148 -13.58 -4.21 4.59
CA VAL A 148 -14.09 -2.96 4.02
C VAL A 148 -13.16 -2.53 2.90
N CYS A 149 -13.73 -2.16 1.76
CA CYS A 149 -12.98 -1.60 0.64
C CYS A 149 -12.42 -0.22 1.01
N HIS A 150 -11.12 -0.03 0.82
CA HIS A 150 -10.50 1.27 0.99
C HIS A 150 -11.05 2.25 -0.06
N GLN A 151 -11.32 3.49 0.35
CA GLN A 151 -11.76 4.56 -0.56
C GLN A 151 -10.69 5.01 -1.58
N SER A 152 -9.49 4.41 -1.50
CA SER A 152 -8.24 4.73 -2.20
C SER A 152 -7.36 3.47 -2.02
N ILE A 153 -6.12 3.62 -1.57
CA ILE A 153 -5.22 2.53 -1.20
C ILE A 153 -4.34 2.95 -0.02
N GLY A 154 -4.01 2.01 0.86
CA GLY A 154 -3.04 2.26 1.93
C GLY A 154 -1.63 2.44 1.35
N VAL A 155 -0.83 3.34 1.93
CA VAL A 155 0.53 3.67 1.45
C VAL A 155 1.39 2.43 1.20
N LEU A 156 1.49 1.54 2.19
CA LEU A 156 2.29 0.32 2.08
C LEU A 156 1.63 -0.74 1.18
N ALA A 157 0.30 -0.70 1.03
CA ALA A 157 -0.39 -1.54 0.06
C ALA A 157 -0.06 -1.09 -1.38
N ALA A 158 0.01 0.21 -1.66
CA ALA A 158 0.45 0.72 -2.95
C ALA A 158 1.90 0.35 -3.24
N VAL A 159 2.81 0.55 -2.27
CA VAL A 159 4.21 0.14 -2.38
C VAL A 159 4.34 -1.36 -2.68
N THR A 160 3.62 -2.20 -1.94
CA THR A 160 3.70 -3.66 -2.12
C THR A 160 3.08 -4.10 -3.45
N ALA A 161 1.95 -3.52 -3.87
CA ALA A 161 1.34 -3.80 -5.17
C ALA A 161 2.26 -3.37 -6.33
N ALA A 162 2.85 -2.18 -6.24
CA ALA A 162 3.82 -1.70 -7.22
C ALA A 162 5.05 -2.61 -7.30
N THR A 163 5.54 -3.09 -6.15
CA THR A 163 6.65 -4.04 -6.07
C THR A 163 6.34 -5.34 -6.81
N ALA A 164 5.11 -5.85 -6.69
CA ALA A 164 4.70 -7.03 -7.45
C ALA A 164 4.71 -6.77 -8.96
N CYS A 165 4.41 -5.56 -9.44
CA CYS A 165 4.43 -5.23 -10.87
C CYS A 165 5.81 -5.29 -11.55
N VAL A 166 6.91 -5.31 -10.79
CA VAL A 166 8.28 -5.40 -11.35
C VAL A 166 8.90 -6.79 -11.20
N ILE A 167 8.28 -7.67 -10.41
CA ILE A 167 8.73 -9.05 -10.23
C ILE A 167 8.08 -9.94 -11.31
N GLU A 168 8.89 -10.73 -12.00
CA GLU A 168 8.40 -11.60 -13.07
C GLU A 168 7.54 -12.74 -12.51
N GLY A 169 6.46 -13.08 -13.22
CA GLY A 169 5.57 -14.18 -12.86
C GLY A 169 4.56 -13.87 -11.76
N THR A 170 4.54 -12.66 -11.18
CA THR A 170 3.48 -12.29 -10.24
C THR A 170 2.13 -12.07 -10.93
N VAL A 171 1.03 -12.21 -10.20
CA VAL A 171 -0.32 -11.88 -10.69
C VAL A 171 -0.43 -10.40 -11.08
N ALA A 172 0.21 -9.50 -10.32
CA ALA A 172 0.22 -8.08 -10.65
C ALA A 172 0.95 -7.81 -11.97
N ARG A 173 2.05 -8.51 -12.25
CA ARG A 173 2.85 -8.35 -13.47
C ARG A 173 2.07 -8.71 -14.72
N ASP A 174 1.24 -9.76 -14.68
CA ASP A 174 0.43 -10.21 -15.83
C ASP A 174 -0.68 -9.22 -16.19
N VAL A 175 -1.16 -8.48 -15.19
CA VAL A 175 -2.28 -7.54 -15.33
C VAL A 175 -1.79 -6.12 -15.63
N ALA A 176 -0.58 -5.79 -15.21
CA ALA A 176 0.00 -4.45 -15.35
C ALA A 176 0.25 -4.07 -16.81
N ALA A 177 -0.05 -2.81 -17.15
CA ALA A 177 0.57 -2.16 -18.29
C ALA A 177 2.10 -2.11 -18.07
N GLY A 178 2.88 -2.37 -19.11
CA GLY A 178 4.31 -2.67 -19.00
C GLY A 178 5.12 -1.70 -18.14
N VAL A 179 5.94 -2.24 -17.24
CA VAL A 179 6.87 -1.50 -16.37
C VAL A 179 8.30 -1.83 -16.77
N SER A 180 9.12 -0.80 -17.02
CA SER A 180 10.49 -0.91 -17.52
C SER A 180 11.43 0.16 -16.94
N GLY A 181 12.74 -0.07 -17.08
CA GLY A 181 13.80 0.81 -16.55
C GLY A 181 14.33 0.35 -15.20
N THR A 182 15.38 1.00 -14.71
CA THR A 182 16.02 0.72 -13.40
C THR A 182 15.39 1.50 -12.25
N GLU A 183 14.67 2.58 -12.57
CA GLU A 183 13.88 3.37 -11.62
C GLU A 183 12.44 3.58 -12.13
N PRO A 184 11.66 2.51 -12.36
CA PRO A 184 10.31 2.66 -12.86
C PRO A 184 9.42 3.40 -11.86
N THR A 185 8.50 4.21 -12.39
CA THR A 185 7.36 4.72 -11.63
C THR A 185 6.13 3.91 -11.99
N VAL A 186 5.57 3.23 -10.99
CA VAL A 186 4.34 2.44 -11.08
C VAL A 186 3.19 3.29 -10.60
N SER A 187 2.21 3.54 -11.47
CA SER A 187 0.98 4.26 -11.11
C SER A 187 -0.10 3.26 -10.72
N VAL A 188 -0.41 3.20 -9.43
CA VAL A 188 -1.40 2.27 -8.87
C VAL A 188 -2.76 2.96 -8.82
N GLU A 189 -3.64 2.66 -9.78
CA GLU A 189 -4.99 3.20 -9.80
C GLU A 189 -5.81 2.63 -8.64
N HIS A 190 -6.60 3.50 -8.02
CA HIS A 190 -7.47 3.21 -6.90
C HIS A 190 -8.78 4.02 -7.03
N PRO A 191 -9.82 3.75 -6.23
CA PRO A 191 -11.14 4.36 -6.44
C PRO A 191 -11.17 5.90 -6.54
N SER A 192 -10.28 6.59 -5.83
CA SER A 192 -10.22 8.06 -5.82
C SER A 192 -9.15 8.69 -6.73
N GLY A 193 -8.54 7.95 -7.66
CA GLY A 193 -7.44 8.44 -8.51
C GLY A 193 -6.30 7.43 -8.67
N GLU A 194 -5.06 7.90 -8.61
CA GLU A 194 -3.87 7.05 -8.69
C GLU A 194 -2.84 7.36 -7.61
N PHE A 195 -1.97 6.38 -7.39
CA PHE A 195 -0.86 6.49 -6.46
C PHE A 195 0.44 6.07 -7.13
N SER A 196 1.28 7.05 -7.41
CA SER A 196 2.61 6.84 -8.01
C SER A 196 3.64 6.34 -6.99
N VAL A 197 4.30 5.24 -7.32
CA VAL A 197 5.39 4.61 -6.56
C VAL A 197 6.61 4.50 -7.46
N THR A 198 7.69 5.20 -7.13
CA THR A 198 8.98 5.04 -7.80
C THR A 198 9.78 3.94 -7.12
N LEU A 199 10.17 2.91 -7.86
CA LEU A 199 10.94 1.78 -7.35
C LEU A 199 12.38 1.89 -7.83
N GLY A 200 13.35 1.79 -6.92
CA GLY A 200 14.74 1.55 -7.29
C GLY A 200 14.97 0.06 -7.46
N LEU A 201 15.53 -0.35 -8.59
CA LEU A 201 15.84 -1.75 -8.90
C LEU A 201 17.35 -1.97 -8.92
N HIS A 202 17.79 -3.14 -8.49
CA HIS A 202 19.21 -3.49 -8.56
C HIS A 202 19.65 -3.61 -10.03
N PRO A 203 20.75 -2.97 -10.47
CA PRO A 203 21.17 -2.99 -11.87
C PRO A 203 21.41 -4.40 -12.44
N ASP A 204 21.96 -5.30 -11.61
CA ASP A 204 22.25 -6.69 -11.99
C ASP A 204 21.09 -7.65 -11.71
N ASP A 205 20.04 -7.19 -11.04
CA ASP A 205 18.85 -7.98 -10.72
C ASP A 205 17.61 -7.06 -10.75
N PRO A 206 16.98 -6.88 -11.93
CA PRO A 206 15.87 -5.96 -12.10
C PRO A 206 14.60 -6.39 -11.36
N GLN A 207 14.57 -7.56 -10.73
CA GLN A 207 13.45 -8.00 -9.89
C GLN A 207 13.67 -7.66 -8.41
N ARG A 208 14.91 -7.33 -8.03
CA ARG A 208 15.27 -6.94 -6.67
C ARG A 208 15.07 -5.45 -6.45
N VAL A 209 14.00 -5.12 -5.73
CA VAL A 209 13.73 -3.75 -5.26
C VAL A 209 14.71 -3.37 -4.15
N THR A 210 15.40 -2.25 -4.32
CA THR A 210 16.33 -1.65 -3.35
C THR A 210 15.73 -0.46 -2.62
N ARG A 211 14.71 0.18 -3.20
CA ARG A 211 14.05 1.36 -2.67
C ARG A 211 12.62 1.45 -3.17
N SER A 212 11.70 1.92 -2.34
CA SER A 212 10.36 2.34 -2.76
C SER A 212 10.11 3.77 -2.32
N ALA A 213 9.85 4.67 -3.25
CA ALA A 213 9.75 6.09 -2.99
C ALA A 213 8.44 6.67 -3.48
N LEU A 214 7.89 7.57 -2.67
CA LEU A 214 6.57 8.14 -2.88
C LEU A 214 6.64 9.66 -2.83
N LEU A 215 5.90 10.29 -3.73
CA LEU A 215 5.67 11.72 -3.66
C LEU A 215 4.55 12.03 -2.67
N ARG A 216 4.83 12.96 -1.75
CA ARG A 216 3.89 13.49 -0.77
C ARG A 216 3.93 15.00 -0.70
N THR A 217 2.94 15.55 -0.03
CA THR A 217 2.86 16.95 0.36
C THR A 217 2.52 17.03 1.84
N ALA A 218 2.89 18.13 2.49
CA ALA A 218 2.59 18.39 3.89
C ALA A 218 2.33 19.88 4.08
N ARG A 219 1.42 20.24 5.00
CA ARG A 219 1.19 21.62 5.44
C ARG A 219 0.79 21.67 6.91
N LEU A 220 1.22 22.71 7.61
CA LEU A 220 0.74 23.00 8.97
C LEU A 220 -0.71 23.48 8.89
N LEU A 221 -1.61 22.87 9.68
CA LEU A 221 -3.01 23.27 9.76
C LEU A 221 -3.31 24.14 10.99
N MET A 222 -2.69 23.84 12.14
CA MET A 222 -2.90 24.54 13.41
C MET A 222 -1.64 24.45 14.27
N ALA A 223 -1.34 25.51 15.02
CA ALA A 223 -0.35 25.53 16.08
C ALA A 223 -0.98 26.19 17.32
N GLY A 224 -0.83 25.57 18.49
CA GLY A 224 -1.41 26.01 19.75
C GLY A 224 -1.42 24.90 20.79
N ASP A 225 -2.13 25.13 21.89
CA ASP A 225 -2.21 24.19 23.02
C ASP A 225 -3.49 23.35 22.98
N LEU A 226 -3.36 22.05 23.19
CA LEU A 226 -4.49 21.13 23.34
C LEU A 226 -4.83 20.99 24.82
N LEU A 227 -6.03 21.41 25.23
CA LEU A 227 -6.50 21.31 26.60
C LEU A 227 -7.23 19.97 26.81
N VAL A 228 -6.82 19.21 27.82
CA VAL A 228 -7.42 17.91 28.19
C VAL A 228 -7.97 17.99 29.61
N PRO A 229 -9.22 17.52 29.87
CA PRO A 229 -9.76 17.50 31.23
C PRO A 229 -8.92 16.58 32.16
N PRO A 230 -8.63 17.00 33.40
CA PRO A 230 -7.88 16.18 34.37
C PRO A 230 -8.54 14.82 34.65
N SER A 231 -9.87 14.73 34.54
CA SER A 231 -10.60 13.46 34.71
C SER A 231 -10.28 12.43 33.63
N VAL A 232 -9.77 12.86 32.48
CA VAL A 232 -9.36 11.99 31.36
C VAL A 232 -7.87 11.70 31.44
N TRP A 233 -7.06 12.70 31.79
CA TRP A 233 -5.61 12.58 31.95
C TRP A 233 -5.10 13.55 33.01
N ASP A 234 -4.61 12.99 34.12
CA ASP A 234 -3.91 13.73 35.18
C ASP A 234 -2.43 13.31 35.20
N PRO A 235 -1.56 13.93 34.38
CA PRO A 235 -0.14 13.62 34.40
C PRO A 235 0.44 14.03 35.75
N THR A 236 0.64 13.07 36.66
CA THR A 236 1.39 13.33 37.89
C THR A 236 2.81 13.73 37.49
N PRO A 237 3.31 14.92 37.87
CA PRO A 237 4.63 15.36 37.43
C PRO A 237 5.70 14.41 37.93
N THR A 238 6.38 13.69 37.02
CA THR A 238 7.61 12.97 37.37
C THR A 238 8.68 13.99 37.75
N ARG A 239 9.39 13.73 38.85
CA ARG A 239 10.26 14.63 39.63
C ARG A 239 11.40 15.38 38.89
N GLN A 240 11.47 15.38 37.57
CA GLN A 240 12.58 15.96 36.80
C GLN A 240 12.40 17.43 36.39
N GLU A 241 11.23 18.05 36.52
CA GLU A 241 11.02 19.46 36.13
C GLU A 241 11.10 20.44 37.31
N LYS A 242 12.10 20.28 38.20
CA LYS A 242 12.32 21.23 39.31
C LYS A 242 13.47 22.21 39.14
N HIS A 243 14.17 22.21 38.00
CA HIS A 243 15.20 23.20 37.71
C HIS A 243 15.08 23.72 36.27
N ALA A 244 14.28 24.77 36.11
CA ALA A 244 14.41 25.77 35.05
C ALA A 244 14.11 27.13 35.67
#